data_AF-A0A9Y3S544-F1
#
_entry.id   AF-A0A9Y3S544-F1
#
_cell.length_a   1.000
_cell.length_b   1.000
_cell.length_c   1.000
_cell.angle_alpha   90.00
_cell.angle_beta   90.00
_cell.angle_gamma   90.00
#
_symmetry.space_group_name_H-M   'P 1'
#
loop_
_entity.id
_entity.type
_entity.pdbx_description
1 polymer ?
#
loop_
_entity_poly.entity_id
_entity_poly.type
_entity_poly.pdbx_seq_one_letter_code
_entity_poly.pdbx_strand_id
1 'polypeptide(L)'
;MAGFMPLCLSTTFSKFSFRLAYSFSYNLFQFCGHTWILANTVARFLMFGQDALADTFYSVGFVMSLCQLLSILELFHIADGIEKARLLPRFIQVMEKNLLLIMIIMLEELQSKPVVCVQLFFWNVLDLLRYPHELLCVMDTPSSTMLWTRYTLWIPLYILTVIVEAATIYQALPYAEQTASQSCPLNSTTAPNSHLPVVLALYLPVLTLGASLTVGQLLKERHHHLEKWNRKRK
;
A
#
# COMPACT_ATOMS: atom_id res chain seq x y z
N MET A 1 47.41 -34.02 3.77
CA MET A 1 46.57 -33.94 2.57
C MET A 1 45.27 -33.26 2.95
N ALA A 2 45.23 -31.94 2.79
CA ALA A 2 44.02 -31.15 2.91
C ALA A 2 43.39 -31.04 1.53
N GLY A 3 42.07 -31.15 1.44
CA GLY A 3 41.34 -30.78 0.23
C GLY A 3 40.12 -31.63 -0.04
N PHE A 4 39.03 -31.37 0.67
CA PHE A 4 37.67 -31.54 0.15
C PHE A 4 36.71 -30.66 0.97
N MET A 5 36.61 -29.38 0.60
CA MET A 5 35.38 -28.57 0.64
C MET A 5 35.68 -27.12 0.24
N PRO A 6 35.45 -26.75 -1.03
CA PRO A 6 35.09 -25.38 -1.35
C PRO A 6 33.97 -25.36 -2.41
N LEU A 7 32.72 -25.62 -2.02
CA LEU A 7 31.58 -25.42 -2.93
C LEU A 7 30.30 -24.89 -2.27
N CYS A 8 30.18 -24.97 -0.94
CA CYS A 8 28.98 -24.47 -0.23
C CYS A 8 29.08 -22.99 0.20
N LEU A 9 30.29 -22.41 0.26
CA LEU A 9 30.49 -21.02 0.68
C LEU A 9 30.23 -20.01 -0.47
N SER A 10 30.60 -20.37 -1.71
CA SER A 10 30.46 -19.48 -2.88
C SER A 10 29.00 -19.29 -3.30
N THR A 11 28.19 -20.35 -3.22
CA THR A 11 26.75 -20.29 -3.54
C THR A 11 25.96 -19.46 -2.52
N THR A 12 26.37 -19.44 -1.26
CA THR A 12 25.70 -18.65 -0.21
C THR A 12 26.00 -17.15 -0.35
N PHE A 13 27.24 -16.78 -0.66
CA PHE A 13 27.64 -15.39 -0.89
C PHE A 13 27.05 -14.81 -2.19
N SER A 14 27.02 -15.60 -3.27
CA SER A 14 26.38 -15.21 -4.54
C SER A 14 24.85 -15.07 -4.40
N LYS A 15 24.19 -15.98 -3.69
CA LYS A 15 22.74 -15.89 -3.39
C LYS A 15 22.41 -14.67 -2.54
N PHE A 16 23.27 -14.30 -1.59
CA PHE A 16 23.10 -13.10 -0.78
C PHE A 16 23.19 -11.84 -1.64
N SER A 17 24.17 -11.75 -2.53
CA SER A 17 24.32 -10.63 -3.48
C SER A 17 23.15 -10.51 -4.45
N PHE A 18 22.66 -11.63 -5.02
CA PHE A 18 21.52 -11.61 -5.92
C PHE A 18 20.21 -11.20 -5.22
N ARG A 19 19.97 -11.72 -4.00
CA ARG A 19 18.81 -11.33 -3.19
C ARG A 19 18.85 -9.85 -2.83
N LEU A 20 20.01 -9.34 -2.44
CA LEU A 20 20.21 -7.93 -2.13
C LEU A 20 19.96 -7.04 -3.35
N ALA A 21 20.56 -7.38 -4.48
CA ALA A 21 20.38 -6.65 -5.74
C ALA A 21 18.92 -6.66 -6.19
N TYR A 22 18.25 -7.81 -6.11
CA TYR A 22 16.83 -7.96 -6.41
C TYR A 22 15.97 -7.08 -5.50
N SER A 23 16.13 -7.16 -4.17
CA SER A 23 15.37 -6.36 -3.21
C SER A 23 15.64 -4.87 -3.41
N PHE A 24 16.89 -4.48 -3.68
CA PHE A 24 17.24 -3.09 -4.00
C PHE A 24 16.54 -2.61 -5.28
N SER A 25 16.65 -3.35 -6.37
CA SER A 25 16.01 -3.02 -7.65
C SER A 25 14.49 -2.96 -7.53
N TYR A 26 13.87 -3.88 -6.79
CA TYR A 26 12.43 -3.88 -6.54
C TYR A 26 12.00 -2.61 -5.79
N ASN A 27 12.64 -2.30 -4.66
CA ASN A 27 12.31 -1.12 -3.88
C ASN A 27 12.57 0.19 -4.64
N LEU A 28 13.63 0.22 -5.48
CA LEU A 28 13.92 1.37 -6.34
C LEU A 28 12.86 1.55 -7.42
N PHE A 29 12.44 0.47 -8.08
CA PHE A 29 11.39 0.52 -9.08
C PHE A 29 10.08 1.02 -8.48
N GLN A 30 9.68 0.49 -7.33
CA GLN A 30 8.49 0.96 -6.62
C GLN A 30 8.59 2.43 -6.20
N PHE A 31 9.74 2.84 -5.67
CA PHE A 31 9.99 4.25 -5.32
C PHE A 31 9.84 5.17 -6.55
N CYS A 32 10.43 4.80 -7.68
CA CYS A 32 10.32 5.55 -8.93
C CYS A 32 8.86 5.59 -9.43
N GLY A 33 8.15 4.47 -9.38
CA GLY A 33 6.74 4.38 -9.79
C GLY A 33 5.84 5.32 -8.98
N HIS A 34 5.90 5.23 -7.66
CA HIS A 34 5.11 6.10 -6.78
C HIS A 34 5.51 7.58 -6.88
N THR A 35 6.80 7.88 -7.05
CA THR A 35 7.26 9.25 -7.30
C THR A 35 6.71 9.80 -8.60
N TRP A 36 6.73 9.00 -9.68
CA TRP A 36 6.19 9.40 -10.98
C TRP A 36 4.67 9.64 -10.89
N ILE A 37 3.93 8.76 -10.23
CA ILE A 37 2.47 8.91 -10.02
C ILE A 37 2.19 10.21 -9.25
N LEU A 38 2.92 10.45 -8.16
CA LEU A 38 2.73 11.63 -7.32
C LEU A 38 3.05 12.92 -8.09
N ALA A 39 4.18 12.97 -8.80
CA ALA A 39 4.58 14.12 -9.60
C ALA A 39 3.56 14.42 -10.70
N ASN A 40 3.07 13.39 -11.39
CA ASN A 40 2.02 13.53 -12.41
C ASN A 40 0.70 14.03 -11.84
N THR A 41 0.31 13.52 -10.66
CA THR A 41 -0.92 13.93 -9.97
C THR A 41 -0.84 15.39 -9.54
N VAL A 42 0.27 15.80 -8.94
CA VAL A 42 0.50 17.19 -8.51
C VAL A 42 0.57 18.13 -9.71
N ALA A 43 1.30 17.77 -10.76
CA ALA A 43 1.42 18.60 -11.96
C ALA A 43 0.06 18.84 -12.63
N ARG A 44 -0.75 17.80 -12.79
CA ARG A 44 -2.09 17.91 -13.38
C ARG A 44 -3.04 18.72 -12.50
N PHE A 45 -2.99 18.50 -11.18
CA PHE A 45 -3.79 19.28 -10.23
C PHE A 45 -3.44 20.78 -10.29
N LEU A 46 -2.16 21.13 -10.40
CA LEU A 46 -1.72 22.52 -10.52
C LEU A 46 -2.05 23.15 -11.88
N MET A 47 -2.04 22.38 -12.97
CA MET A 47 -2.29 22.88 -14.32
C MET A 47 -3.78 23.04 -14.67
N PHE A 48 -4.63 22.12 -14.21
CA PHE A 48 -6.01 22.01 -14.68
C PHE A 48 -7.05 22.05 -13.55
N GLY A 49 -6.62 22.08 -12.28
CA GLY A 49 -7.53 22.17 -11.13
C GLY A 49 -8.45 20.96 -10.99
N GLN A 50 -9.72 21.19 -10.66
CA GLN A 50 -10.71 20.14 -10.41
C GLN A 50 -11.20 19.45 -11.69
N ASP A 51 -11.05 20.06 -12.86
CA ASP A 51 -11.58 19.50 -14.11
C ASP A 51 -10.72 18.34 -14.66
N ALA A 52 -9.48 18.17 -14.15
CA ALA A 52 -8.57 17.09 -14.56
C ALA A 52 -8.62 15.83 -13.69
N LEU A 53 -9.60 15.68 -12.80
CA LEU A 53 -9.67 14.52 -11.89
C LEU A 53 -9.80 13.20 -12.65
N ALA A 54 -10.72 13.13 -13.62
CA ALA A 54 -10.95 11.94 -14.44
C ALA A 54 -9.73 11.63 -15.34
N ASP A 55 -9.18 12.65 -16.01
CA ASP A 55 -7.99 12.52 -16.85
C ASP A 55 -6.76 12.09 -16.06
N THR A 56 -6.64 12.55 -14.82
CA THR A 56 -5.56 12.14 -13.91
C THR A 56 -5.68 10.66 -13.60
N PHE A 57 -6.88 10.18 -13.21
CA PHE A 57 -7.09 8.76 -12.94
C PHE A 57 -6.79 7.91 -14.18
N TYR A 58 -7.26 8.31 -15.36
CA TYR A 58 -6.99 7.58 -16.60
C TYR A 58 -5.48 7.48 -16.90
N SER A 59 -4.73 8.58 -16.69
CA SER A 59 -3.29 8.58 -16.95
C SER A 59 -2.46 7.86 -15.90
N VAL A 60 -2.79 7.97 -14.61
CA VAL A 60 -1.96 7.39 -13.53
C VAL A 60 -2.47 6.04 -13.05
N GLY A 61 -3.74 5.71 -13.30
CA GLY A 61 -4.41 4.52 -12.78
C GLY A 61 -3.77 3.22 -13.25
N PHE A 62 -3.32 3.14 -14.51
CA PHE A 62 -2.61 1.97 -15.01
C PHE A 62 -1.30 1.71 -14.24
N VAL A 63 -0.47 2.75 -14.09
CA VAL A 63 0.81 2.64 -13.37
C VAL A 63 0.57 2.36 -11.88
N MET A 64 -0.44 2.99 -11.28
CA MET A 64 -0.84 2.72 -9.91
C MET A 64 -1.25 1.25 -9.72
N SER A 65 -2.05 0.71 -10.64
CA SER A 65 -2.48 -0.69 -10.62
C SER A 65 -1.29 -1.64 -10.70
N LEU A 66 -0.32 -1.34 -11.57
CA LEU A 66 0.91 -2.11 -11.69
C LEU A 66 1.73 -2.08 -10.38
N CYS A 67 1.93 -0.90 -9.78
CA CYS A 67 2.65 -0.75 -8.51
C CYS A 67 1.96 -1.49 -7.34
N GLN A 68 0.63 -1.40 -7.26
CA GLN A 68 -0.15 -2.12 -6.24
C GLN A 68 -0.11 -3.63 -6.43
N LEU A 69 -0.20 -4.11 -7.67
CA LEU A 69 -0.07 -5.54 -7.96
C LEU A 69 1.32 -6.06 -7.61
N LEU A 70 2.36 -5.29 -7.95
CA LEU A 70 3.74 -5.60 -7.57
C LEU A 70 3.94 -5.60 -6.05
N SER A 71 3.13 -4.86 -5.29
CA SER A 71 3.19 -4.88 -3.82
C SER A 71 2.78 -6.23 -3.21
N ILE A 72 2.13 -7.11 -3.98
CA ILE A 72 1.89 -8.51 -3.57
C ILE A 72 3.21 -9.28 -3.43
N LEU A 73 4.25 -8.93 -4.22
CA LEU A 73 5.57 -9.53 -4.11
C LEU A 73 6.22 -9.32 -2.74
N GLU A 74 5.86 -8.25 -2.03
CA GLU A 74 6.35 -8.00 -0.67
C GLU A 74 5.89 -9.07 0.32
N LEU A 75 4.70 -9.63 0.10
CA LEU A 75 4.19 -10.72 0.93
C LEU A 75 5.07 -11.96 0.78
N PHE A 76 5.54 -12.21 -0.45
CA PHE A 76 6.50 -13.29 -0.72
C PHE A 76 7.88 -12.97 -0.12
N HIS A 77 8.35 -11.72 -0.20
CA HIS A 77 9.63 -11.33 0.42
C HIS A 77 9.64 -11.57 1.93
N ILE A 78 8.52 -11.29 2.62
CA ILE A 78 8.39 -11.55 4.06
C ILE A 78 8.23 -13.05 4.33
N ALA A 79 7.43 -13.77 3.54
CA ALA A 79 7.20 -15.20 3.70
C ALA A 79 8.49 -16.02 3.52
N ASP A 80 9.31 -15.66 2.53
CA ASP A 80 10.60 -16.29 2.23
C ASP A 80 11.72 -15.83 3.18
N GLY A 81 11.43 -14.93 4.12
CA GLY A 81 12.38 -14.40 5.09
C GLY A 81 13.45 -13.50 4.49
N ILE A 82 13.21 -12.95 3.30
CA ILE A 82 14.07 -11.94 2.66
C ILE A 82 13.97 -10.63 3.43
N GLU A 83 12.76 -10.27 3.87
CA GLU A 83 12.48 -9.09 4.69
C GLU A 83 12.04 -9.48 6.10
N LYS A 84 12.68 -8.88 7.12
CA LYS A 84 12.33 -9.11 8.53
C LYS A 84 11.20 -8.17 8.96
N ALA A 85 9.99 -8.41 8.45
CA ALA A 85 8.79 -7.68 8.83
C ALA A 85 7.67 -8.62 9.31
N ARG A 86 6.62 -8.06 9.90
CA ARG A 86 5.43 -8.82 10.29
C ARG A 86 4.57 -9.06 9.05
N LEU A 87 4.30 -10.33 8.74
CA LEU A 87 3.51 -10.70 7.56
C LEU A 87 2.04 -10.26 7.67
N LEU A 88 1.42 -10.43 8.85
CA LEU A 88 -0.02 -10.19 9.02
C LEU A 88 -0.44 -8.72 8.73
N PRO A 89 0.21 -7.68 9.29
CA PRO A 89 -0.16 -6.29 8.99
C PRO A 89 0.11 -5.92 7.54
N ARG A 90 1.20 -6.43 6.95
CA ARG A 90 1.53 -6.21 5.54
C ARG A 90 0.46 -6.82 4.63
N PHE A 91 0.04 -8.04 4.93
CA PHE A 91 -1.02 -8.73 4.20
C PHE A 91 -2.33 -7.94 4.22
N ILE A 92 -2.76 -7.50 5.40
CA ILE A 92 -3.98 -6.70 5.55
C ILE A 92 -3.88 -5.41 4.74
N GLN A 93 -2.79 -4.64 4.89
CA GLN A 93 -2.58 -3.39 4.15
C GLN A 93 -2.59 -3.57 2.62
N VAL A 94 -1.90 -4.59 2.11
CA VAL A 94 -1.81 -4.84 0.67
C VAL A 94 -3.16 -5.30 0.13
N MET A 95 -3.87 -6.17 0.86
CA MET A 95 -5.17 -6.67 0.46
C MET A 95 -6.22 -5.56 0.44
N GLU A 96 -6.29 -4.74 1.50
CA GLU A 96 -7.20 -3.60 1.60
C GLU A 96 -7.01 -2.63 0.42
N LYS A 97 -5.76 -2.19 0.18
CA LYS A 97 -5.45 -1.29 -0.95
C LYS A 97 -5.86 -1.86 -2.30
N ASN A 98 -5.56 -3.13 -2.56
CA ASN A 98 -5.89 -3.77 -3.84
C ASN A 98 -7.40 -3.95 -4.02
N LEU A 99 -8.12 -4.35 -2.98
CA LEU A 99 -9.58 -4.48 -3.02
C LEU A 99 -10.26 -3.13 -3.30
N LEU A 100 -9.82 -2.06 -2.63
CA LEU A 100 -10.35 -0.73 -2.86
C LEU A 100 -10.02 -0.23 -4.28
N LEU A 101 -8.82 -0.48 -4.80
CA LEU A 101 -8.47 -0.09 -6.17
C LEU A 101 -9.33 -0.83 -7.20
N ILE A 102 -9.53 -2.14 -7.05
CA ILE A 102 -10.41 -2.92 -7.93
C ILE A 102 -11.82 -2.34 -7.89
N MET A 103 -12.34 -2.00 -6.71
CA MET A 103 -13.66 -1.36 -6.57
C MET A 103 -13.73 -0.03 -7.34
N ILE A 104 -12.71 0.82 -7.25
CA ILE A 104 -12.65 2.10 -7.97
C ILE A 104 -12.57 1.87 -9.50
N ILE A 105 -11.86 0.85 -9.96
CA ILE A 105 -11.78 0.50 -11.39
C ILE A 105 -13.15 0.04 -11.90
N MET A 106 -13.89 -0.75 -11.12
CA MET A 106 -15.20 -1.28 -11.50
C MET A 106 -16.30 -0.20 -11.51
N LEU A 107 -16.16 0.85 -10.71
CA LEU A 107 -17.11 1.98 -10.63
C LEU A 107 -16.52 3.21 -11.32
N GLU A 108 -16.68 3.31 -12.64
CA GLU A 108 -16.17 4.44 -13.45
C GLU A 108 -16.65 5.80 -12.94
N GLU A 109 -17.88 5.90 -12.44
CA GLU A 109 -18.43 7.15 -11.89
C GLU A 109 -17.64 7.69 -10.69
N LEU A 110 -17.00 6.80 -9.90
CA LEU A 110 -16.17 7.20 -8.77
C LEU A 110 -14.83 7.78 -9.21
N GLN A 111 -14.31 7.40 -10.37
CA GLN A 111 -13.00 7.85 -10.85
C GLN A 111 -12.95 9.36 -11.06
N SER A 112 -14.10 9.97 -11.38
CA SER A 112 -14.26 11.42 -11.51
C SER A 112 -14.34 12.17 -10.17
N LYS A 113 -14.51 11.46 -9.04
CA LYS A 113 -14.71 12.09 -7.74
C LYS A 113 -13.39 12.58 -7.13
N PRO A 114 -13.39 13.75 -6.49
CA PRO A 114 -12.19 14.29 -5.85
C PRO A 114 -11.65 13.38 -4.74
N VAL A 115 -12.52 12.61 -4.07
CA VAL A 115 -12.13 11.71 -2.99
C VAL A 115 -11.19 10.60 -3.49
N VAL A 116 -11.42 10.06 -4.69
CA VAL A 116 -10.54 9.04 -5.28
C VAL A 116 -9.16 9.62 -5.58
N CYS A 117 -9.10 10.85 -6.11
CA CYS A 117 -7.82 11.53 -6.36
C CYS A 117 -7.04 11.77 -5.05
N VAL A 118 -7.73 12.22 -4.00
CA VAL A 118 -7.13 12.40 -2.67
C VAL A 118 -6.65 11.07 -2.08
N GLN A 119 -7.42 10.00 -2.26
CA GLN A 119 -7.04 8.64 -1.83
C GLN A 119 -5.76 8.17 -2.54
N LEU A 120 -5.70 8.30 -3.87
CA LEU A 120 -4.51 7.99 -4.65
C LEU A 120 -3.30 8.80 -4.19
N PHE A 121 -3.47 10.10 -3.94
CA PHE A 121 -2.42 10.96 -3.44
C PHE A 121 -1.85 10.46 -2.11
N PHE A 122 -2.71 10.20 -1.12
CA PHE A 122 -2.29 9.72 0.19
C PHE A 122 -1.60 8.35 0.15
N TRP A 123 -2.13 7.43 -0.66
CA TRP A 123 -1.46 6.14 -0.87
C TRP A 123 -0.05 6.30 -1.41
N ASN A 124 0.14 7.14 -2.43
CA ASN A 124 1.46 7.40 -3.00
C ASN A 124 2.39 8.11 -2.01
N VAL A 125 1.90 9.05 -1.19
CA VAL A 125 2.71 9.69 -0.14
C VAL A 125 3.16 8.68 0.92
N LEU A 126 2.27 7.79 1.39
CA LEU A 126 2.64 6.76 2.35
C LEU A 126 3.70 5.81 1.81
N ASP A 127 3.56 5.39 0.55
CA ASP A 127 4.49 4.49 -0.11
C ASP A 127 5.83 5.20 -0.41
N LEU A 128 5.80 6.49 -0.78
CA LEU A 128 7.00 7.33 -0.95
C LEU A 128 7.82 7.46 0.33
N LEU A 129 7.19 7.43 1.51
CA LEU A 129 7.91 7.45 2.79
C LEU A 129 8.47 6.07 3.16
N ARG A 130 7.83 4.99 2.70
CA ARG A 130 8.21 3.61 3.01
C ARG A 130 9.40 3.15 2.19
N TYR A 131 9.34 3.24 0.87
CA TYR A 131 10.36 2.64 -0.01
C TYR A 131 11.78 3.19 0.19
N PRO A 132 12.00 4.50 0.47
CA PRO A 132 13.33 4.98 0.84
C PRO A 132 13.86 4.31 2.10
N HIS A 133 13.00 4.10 3.10
CA HIS A 133 13.38 3.41 4.33
C HIS A 133 13.82 1.99 4.04
N GLU A 134 13.05 1.25 3.24
CA GLU A 134 13.42 -0.10 2.83
C GLU A 134 14.73 -0.12 2.01
N LEU A 135 14.94 0.84 1.10
CA LEU A 135 16.20 1.00 0.37
C LEU A 135 17.40 1.21 1.32
N LEU A 136 17.28 2.08 2.32
CA LEU A 136 18.35 2.29 3.31
C LEU A 136 18.59 1.09 4.21
N CYS A 137 17.54 0.34 4.56
CA CYS A 137 17.66 -0.90 5.30
C CYS A 137 18.40 -1.96 4.48
N VAL A 138 18.13 -2.07 3.18
CA VAL A 138 18.88 -2.95 2.26
C VAL A 138 20.34 -2.51 2.13
N MET A 139 20.64 -1.21 2.20
CA MET A 139 22.00 -0.68 2.18
C MET A 139 22.71 -0.72 3.55
N ASP A 140 22.15 -1.39 4.56
CA ASP A 140 22.66 -1.45 5.95
C ASP A 140 22.99 -0.07 6.57
N THR A 141 22.36 0.99 6.08
CA THR A 141 22.59 2.38 6.51
C THR A 141 21.29 3.04 6.99
N PRO A 142 20.59 2.47 7.99
CA PRO A 142 19.36 3.06 8.49
C PRO A 142 19.65 4.43 9.13
N SER A 143 19.17 5.49 8.49
CA SER A 143 19.35 6.85 9.01
C SER A 143 18.38 7.12 10.17
N SER A 144 18.87 7.78 11.23
CA SER A 144 18.03 8.16 12.38
C SER A 144 16.87 9.09 11.96
N THR A 145 17.08 9.90 10.93
CA THR A 145 16.07 10.80 10.36
C THR A 145 14.90 10.02 9.75
N MET A 146 15.17 8.95 9.01
CA MET A 146 14.10 8.17 8.38
C MET A 146 13.34 7.28 9.36
N LEU A 147 14.00 6.81 10.41
CA LEU A 147 13.32 6.13 11.51
C LEU A 147 12.34 7.09 12.22
N TRP A 148 12.73 8.35 12.40
CA TRP A 148 11.86 9.37 12.98
C TRP A 148 10.65 9.65 12.08
N THR A 149 10.85 9.80 10.78
CA THR A 149 9.77 9.98 9.79
C THR A 149 8.80 8.80 9.82
N ARG A 150 9.30 7.57 9.87
CA ARG A 150 8.49 6.35 9.94
C ARG A 150 7.61 6.27 11.19
N TYR A 151 8.08 6.71 12.36
CA TYR A 151 7.27 6.58 13.59
C TYR A 151 6.47 7.83 13.94
N THR A 152 6.82 9.00 13.39
CA THR A 152 6.17 10.27 13.75
C THR A 152 5.23 10.77 12.67
N LEU A 153 5.67 10.75 11.41
CA LEU A 153 4.93 11.32 10.29
C LEU A 153 4.02 10.29 9.61
N TRP A 154 4.45 9.02 9.56
CA TRP A 154 3.69 7.94 8.93
C TRP A 154 2.37 7.62 9.66
N ILE A 155 2.36 7.60 11.01
CA ILE A 155 1.17 7.25 11.80
C ILE A 155 -0.02 8.19 11.53
N PRO A 156 0.11 9.54 11.63
CA PRO A 156 -1.02 10.43 11.33
C PRO A 156 -1.44 10.38 9.87
N LEU A 157 -0.49 10.22 8.93
CA LEU A 157 -0.80 10.05 7.50
C LEU A 157 -1.60 8.77 7.23
N TYR A 158 -1.28 7.67 7.93
CA TYR A 158 -2.01 6.43 7.82
C TYR A 158 -3.45 6.57 8.33
N ILE A 159 -3.64 7.23 9.49
CA ILE A 159 -4.98 7.52 10.02
C ILE A 159 -5.79 8.36 9.03
N LEU A 160 -5.17 9.38 8.43
CA LEU A 160 -5.81 10.23 7.44
C LEU A 160 -6.21 9.44 6.19
N THR A 161 -5.36 8.52 5.74
CA THR A 161 -5.64 7.63 4.60
C THR A 161 -6.85 6.74 4.89
N VAL A 162 -6.95 6.17 6.10
CA VAL A 162 -8.10 5.33 6.48
C VAL A 162 -9.40 6.15 6.52
N ILE A 163 -9.35 7.42 6.94
CA ILE A 163 -10.52 8.31 6.91
C ILE A 163 -10.96 8.59 5.47
N VAL A 164 -10.02 8.86 4.56
CA VAL A 164 -10.32 9.09 3.14
C VAL A 164 -10.83 7.81 2.48
N GLU A 165 -10.32 6.65 2.87
CA GLU A 165 -10.81 5.34 2.41
C GLU A 165 -12.26 5.12 2.81
N ALA A 166 -12.59 5.36 4.08
CA ALA A 166 -13.97 5.30 4.57
C ALA A 166 -14.90 6.25 3.81
N ALA A 167 -14.44 7.47 3.53
CA ALA A 167 -15.19 8.44 2.72
C ALA A 167 -15.38 7.96 1.27
N THR A 168 -14.37 7.30 0.69
CA THR A 168 -14.44 6.72 -0.67
C THR A 168 -15.52 5.63 -0.73
N ILE A 169 -15.54 4.72 0.25
CA ILE A 169 -16.52 3.64 0.31
C ILE A 169 -17.92 4.18 0.55
N TYR A 170 -18.07 5.18 1.42
CA TYR A 170 -19.36 5.83 1.66
C TYR A 170 -19.93 6.46 0.39
N GLN A 171 -19.07 7.11 -0.42
CA GLN A 171 -19.50 7.64 -1.73
C GLN A 171 -19.77 6.53 -2.75
N ALA A 172 -19.10 5.37 -2.65
CA ALA A 172 -19.30 4.22 -3.52
C ALA A 172 -20.64 3.50 -3.29
N LEU A 173 -21.15 3.53 -2.07
CA LEU A 173 -22.37 2.81 -1.66
C LEU A 173 -23.61 3.10 -2.52
N PRO A 174 -24.02 4.37 -2.78
CA PRO A 174 -25.18 4.65 -3.62
C PRO A 174 -25.02 4.18 -5.06
N TYR A 175 -23.79 4.20 -5.59
CA TYR A 175 -23.50 3.71 -6.94
C TYR A 175 -23.59 2.19 -7.01
N ALA A 176 -23.08 1.49 -5.99
CA ALA A 176 -23.18 0.04 -5.88
C ALA A 176 -24.65 -0.44 -5.79
N GLU A 177 -25.50 0.29 -5.08
CA GLU A 177 -26.94 0.01 -5.00
C GLU A 177 -27.66 0.23 -6.35
N GLN A 178 -27.30 1.29 -7.06
CA GLN A 178 -27.87 1.58 -8.39
C GLN A 178 -27.48 0.50 -9.40
N THR A 179 -26.20 0.10 -9.47
CA THR A 179 -25.73 -1.00 -10.34
C THR A 179 -26.41 -2.33 -9.98
N ALA A 180 -26.62 -2.61 -8.69
CA ALA A 180 -27.34 -3.81 -8.25
C ALA A 180 -28.82 -3.79 -8.67
N SER A 181 -29.48 -2.63 -8.60
CA SER A 181 -30.88 -2.46 -9.01
C SER A 181 -31.08 -2.56 -10.53
N GLN A 182 -30.16 -2.03 -11.34
CA GLN A 182 -30.20 -2.12 -12.81
C GLN A 182 -29.93 -3.52 -13.34
N SER A 183 -29.17 -4.33 -12.59
CA SER A 183 -28.88 -5.73 -12.92
C SER A 183 -30.07 -6.67 -12.65
N CYS A 184 -31.14 -6.18 -12.01
CA CYS A 184 -32.31 -6.97 -11.61
C CYS A 184 -33.63 -6.46 -12.26
N PRO A 185 -33.82 -6.61 -13.58
CA PRO A 185 -35.17 -6.63 -14.12
C PRO A 185 -35.76 -8.03 -13.88
N LEU A 186 -36.74 -8.11 -12.97
CA LEU A 186 -37.82 -9.12 -12.90
C LEU A 186 -37.53 -10.54 -13.47
N ASN A 187 -37.56 -11.55 -12.60
CA ASN A 187 -37.47 -13.00 -12.85
C ASN A 187 -36.08 -13.60 -13.13
N SER A 188 -35.33 -13.90 -12.07
CA SER A 188 -34.58 -15.17 -11.98
C SER A 188 -34.05 -15.39 -10.57
N THR A 189 -34.45 -16.52 -9.98
CA THR A 189 -33.79 -17.11 -8.82
C THR A 189 -32.35 -17.43 -9.21
N THR A 190 -31.39 -16.82 -8.51
CA THR A 190 -29.92 -16.93 -8.67
C THR A 190 -29.29 -15.82 -9.53
N ALA A 191 -29.04 -14.64 -8.94
CA ALA A 191 -28.20 -13.60 -9.52
C ALA A 191 -27.08 -13.22 -8.53
N PRO A 192 -25.78 -13.33 -8.90
CA PRO A 192 -24.65 -13.07 -8.00
C PRO A 192 -24.31 -11.58 -7.78
N ASN A 193 -25.09 -10.65 -8.35
CA ASN A 193 -24.83 -9.19 -8.25
C ASN A 193 -25.51 -8.49 -7.06
N SER A 194 -26.30 -9.19 -6.24
CA SER A 194 -26.87 -8.64 -5.00
C SER A 194 -25.85 -8.48 -3.86
N HIS A 195 -24.60 -8.94 -4.06
CA HIS A 195 -23.59 -8.98 -3.01
C HIS A 195 -22.71 -7.74 -2.93
N LEU A 196 -22.65 -6.88 -3.96
CA LEU A 196 -21.73 -5.74 -3.99
C LEU A 196 -21.95 -4.72 -2.85
N PRO A 197 -23.17 -4.20 -2.58
CA PRO A 197 -23.39 -3.29 -1.46
C PRO A 197 -23.19 -3.96 -0.09
N VAL A 198 -23.49 -5.26 0.02
CA VAL A 198 -23.24 -6.06 1.24
C VAL A 198 -21.73 -6.23 1.47
N VAL A 199 -20.96 -6.46 0.41
CA VAL A 199 -19.50 -6.55 0.43
C VAL A 199 -18.89 -5.20 0.86
N LEU A 200 -19.38 -4.07 0.32
CA LEU A 200 -18.95 -2.74 0.77
C LEU A 200 -19.27 -2.49 2.24
N ALA A 201 -20.49 -2.84 2.68
CA ALA A 201 -20.91 -2.67 4.06
C ALA A 201 -20.08 -3.55 5.03
N LEU A 202 -19.70 -4.76 4.62
CA LEU A 202 -18.79 -5.64 5.35
C LEU A 202 -17.33 -5.17 5.30
N TYR A 203 -16.94 -4.40 4.28
CA TYR A 203 -15.59 -3.86 4.15
C TYR A 203 -15.29 -2.75 5.17
N LEU A 204 -16.27 -1.91 5.55
CA LEU A 204 -16.10 -0.89 6.60
C LEU A 204 -15.63 -1.44 7.97
N PRO A 205 -16.28 -2.46 8.57
CA PRO A 205 -15.81 -3.03 9.83
C PRO A 205 -14.47 -3.74 9.68
N VAL A 206 -14.21 -4.38 8.53
CA VAL A 206 -12.89 -4.98 8.25
C VAL A 206 -11.79 -3.92 8.21
N LEU A 207 -12.03 -2.81 7.51
CA LEU A 207 -11.12 -1.66 7.41
C LEU A 207 -10.79 -1.09 8.80
N THR A 208 -11.81 -0.84 9.62
CA THR A 208 -11.60 -0.27 10.96
C THR A 208 -10.83 -1.22 11.87
N LEU A 209 -11.08 -2.53 11.78
CA LEU A 209 -10.32 -3.54 12.50
C LEU A 209 -8.87 -3.63 12.00
N GLY A 210 -8.64 -3.70 10.69
CA GLY A 210 -7.32 -3.75 10.07
C GLY A 210 -6.47 -2.53 10.40
N ALA A 211 -7.06 -1.34 10.31
CA ALA A 211 -6.43 -0.08 10.70
C ALA A 211 -6.08 -0.05 12.19
N SER A 212 -7.00 -0.46 13.07
CA SER A 212 -6.78 -0.48 14.52
C SER A 212 -5.64 -1.43 14.92
N LEU A 213 -5.59 -2.62 14.30
CA LEU A 213 -4.51 -3.58 14.53
C LEU A 213 -3.17 -3.03 14.06
N THR A 214 -3.13 -2.42 12.87
CA THR A 214 -1.92 -1.82 12.29
C THR A 214 -1.39 -0.69 13.17
N VAL A 215 -2.24 0.27 13.53
CA VAL A 215 -1.87 1.40 14.38
C VAL A 215 -1.40 0.91 15.76
N GLY A 216 -2.12 -0.04 16.35
CA GLY A 216 -1.75 -0.62 17.65
C GLY A 216 -0.36 -1.27 17.63
N GLN A 217 0.00 -1.95 16.55
CA GLN A 217 1.33 -2.55 16.43
C GLN A 217 2.43 -1.51 16.25
N LEU A 218 2.20 -0.48 15.45
CA LEU A 218 3.16 0.59 15.22
C LEU A 218 3.42 1.43 16.46
N LEU A 219 2.37 1.68 17.26
CA LEU A 219 2.51 2.36 18.55
C LEU A 219 3.36 1.52 19.53
N LYS A 220 3.16 0.19 19.55
CA LYS A 220 4.00 -0.72 20.36
C LYS A 220 5.46 -0.71 19.91
N GLU A 221 5.71 -0.74 18.60
CA GLU A 221 7.07 -0.67 18.04
C GLU A 221 7.74 0.66 18.37
N ARG A 222 7.03 1.78 18.19
CA ARG A 222 7.51 3.11 18.59
C ARG A 222 7.88 3.15 20.07
N HIS A 223 7.02 2.63 20.95
CA HIS A 223 7.29 2.59 22.39
C HIS A 223 8.57 1.82 22.70
N HIS A 224 8.73 0.61 22.12
CA HIS A 224 9.90 -0.22 22.33
C HIS A 224 11.20 0.46 21.84
N HIS A 225 11.15 1.12 20.69
CA HIS A 225 12.29 1.86 20.16
C HIS A 225 12.66 3.07 21.02
N LEU A 226 11.67 3.81 21.52
CA LEU A 226 11.89 4.95 22.43
C LEU A 226 12.50 4.49 23.76
N GLU A 227 12.00 3.39 24.34
CA GLU A 227 12.57 2.81 25.56
C GLU A 227 14.03 2.39 25.37
N LYS A 228 14.33 1.68 24.27
CA LYS A 228 15.69 1.25 23.93
C LYS A 228 16.62 2.46 23.76
N TRP A 229 16.15 3.53 23.13
CA TRP A 229 16.93 4.74 22.94
C TRP A 229 17.16 5.49 24.25
N ASN A 230 16.16 5.57 25.13
CA ASN A 230 16.32 6.16 26.47
C ASN A 230 17.28 5.36 27.36
N ARG A 231 17.28 4.02 27.24
CA ARG A 231 18.26 3.17 27.95
C ARG A 231 19.69 3.35 27.46
N LYS A 232 19.89 3.66 26.17
CA LYS A 232 21.24 3.96 25.62
C LYS A 232 21.78 5.33 26.01
N ARG A 233 20.91 6.25 26.46
CA ARG A 233 21.28 7.60 26.91
C ARG A 233 21.44 7.71 28.43
N LYS A 234 21.07 6.69 29.19
CA LYS A 234 21.41 6.52 30.61
C LYS A 234 22.71 5.74 30.71
#